data_AF-A0A429FU83-F1
#
_entry.id   AF-A0A429FU83-F1
#
_cell.length_a   1.000
_cell.length_b   1.000
_cell.length_c   1.000
_cell.angle_alpha   90.00
_cell.angle_beta   90.00
_cell.angle_gamma   90.00
#
_symmetry.space_group_name_H-M   'P 1'
#
loop_
_entity.id
_entity.type
_entity.pdbx_description
1 polymer ?
#
loop_
_entity_poly.entity_id
_entity_poly.type
_entity_poly.pdbx_seq_one_letter_code
_entity_poly.pdbx_strand_id
1 'polypeptide(L)'
;MRRALGRPAAIIAVLVSGVLAAPTAAAATDHSTGTLTYSCNLPGVGAQPVYVTMSFDGPDSVPSGGSFTPAGFTGSMTFNAAAVAFFNAGFDRIRGGLAAPITGTNVLPPPVSTVTMKLPEVPGPFVAPFTAHLVEDPGSAVLTFTAGSPGTATLALGTPLSFTLELRNRNGAWMPWQVACAVRVTNPPQNRTFAPAIPVT
;
A
#
# COMPACT_ATOMS: atom_id res chain seq x y z
N MET A 1 73.20 -28.14 -36.80
CA MET A 1 72.21 -27.04 -36.80
C MET A 1 71.30 -27.20 -35.59
N ARG A 2 71.26 -26.20 -34.72
CA ARG A 2 70.47 -26.15 -33.47
C ARG A 2 69.05 -25.69 -33.78
N ARG A 3 68.03 -26.25 -33.11
CA ARG A 3 66.84 -25.51 -32.63
C ARG A 3 66.09 -26.33 -31.59
N ALA A 4 66.00 -25.77 -30.39
CA ALA A 4 65.40 -26.33 -29.19
C ALA A 4 63.87 -26.17 -29.22
N LEU A 5 63.15 -27.17 -28.70
CA LEU A 5 61.71 -27.10 -28.45
C LEU A 5 61.44 -26.21 -27.22
N GLY A 6 60.63 -25.18 -27.40
CA GLY A 6 60.11 -24.33 -26.32
C GLY A 6 59.03 -25.06 -25.52
N ARG A 7 59.13 -24.99 -24.19
CA ARG A 7 58.10 -25.44 -23.25
C ARG A 7 57.00 -24.38 -23.15
N PRO A 8 55.70 -24.71 -23.27
CA PRO A 8 54.63 -23.80 -22.91
C PRO A 8 54.48 -23.71 -21.38
N ALA A 9 54.45 -22.50 -20.86
CA ALA A 9 54.14 -22.19 -19.47
C ALA A 9 52.61 -22.24 -19.27
N ALA A 10 52.15 -23.02 -18.29
CA ALA A 10 50.75 -23.07 -17.89
C ALA A 10 50.46 -21.91 -16.92
N ILE A 11 49.52 -21.04 -17.30
CA ILE A 11 48.98 -19.97 -16.44
C ILE A 11 47.80 -20.56 -15.67
N ILE A 12 47.93 -20.70 -14.35
CA ILE A 12 46.85 -21.14 -13.47
C ILE A 12 46.01 -19.89 -13.11
N ALA A 13 44.83 -19.77 -13.70
CA ALA A 13 43.85 -18.76 -13.32
C ALA A 13 43.11 -19.21 -12.06
N VAL A 14 43.34 -18.50 -10.94
CA VAL A 14 42.59 -18.69 -9.70
C VAL A 14 41.24 -17.99 -9.85
N LEU A 15 40.19 -18.76 -10.14
CA LEU A 15 38.81 -18.31 -10.08
C LEU A 15 38.40 -18.17 -8.62
N VAL A 16 38.37 -16.94 -8.11
CA VAL A 16 37.73 -16.62 -6.84
C VAL A 16 36.22 -16.64 -7.09
N SER A 17 35.62 -17.81 -6.85
CA SER A 17 34.17 -17.97 -6.84
C SER A 17 33.60 -17.23 -5.62
N GLY A 18 33.25 -15.96 -5.80
CA GLY A 18 32.44 -15.22 -4.83
C GLY A 18 31.07 -15.88 -4.75
N VAL A 19 30.79 -16.56 -3.66
CA VAL A 19 29.45 -17.09 -3.36
C VAL A 19 28.56 -15.90 -3.08
N LEU A 20 27.85 -15.42 -4.10
CA LEU A 20 26.68 -14.56 -3.91
C LEU A 20 25.61 -15.43 -3.25
N ALA A 21 25.55 -15.38 -1.92
CA ALA A 21 24.43 -15.93 -1.19
C ALA A 21 23.17 -15.21 -1.68
N ALA A 22 22.35 -15.91 -2.47
CA ALA A 22 21.04 -15.42 -2.83
C ALA A 22 20.27 -15.16 -1.52
N PRO A 23 19.69 -13.96 -1.33
CA PRO A 23 18.88 -13.72 -0.15
C PRO A 23 17.76 -14.75 -0.13
N THR A 24 17.71 -15.56 0.92
CA THR A 24 16.55 -16.40 1.22
C THR A 24 15.34 -15.48 1.28
N ALA A 25 14.37 -15.68 0.39
CA ALA A 25 13.11 -14.97 0.44
C ALA A 25 12.50 -15.17 1.84
N ALA A 26 12.55 -14.13 2.66
CA ALA A 26 11.84 -14.13 3.93
C ALA A 26 10.35 -14.34 3.63
N ALA A 27 9.69 -15.15 4.46
CA ALA A 27 8.24 -15.29 4.36
C ALA A 27 7.60 -13.89 4.48
N ALA A 28 6.64 -13.60 3.60
CA ALA A 28 5.89 -12.37 3.68
C ALA A 28 4.93 -12.44 4.87
N THR A 29 4.99 -11.41 5.72
CA THR A 29 4.09 -11.18 6.85
C THR A 29 3.02 -10.19 6.42
N ASP A 30 1.75 -10.49 6.70
CA ASP A 30 0.68 -9.51 6.53
C ASP A 30 0.71 -8.50 7.68
N HIS A 31 0.76 -7.22 7.32
CA HIS A 31 0.68 -6.10 8.24
C HIS A 31 -0.59 -5.32 7.94
N SER A 32 -1.49 -5.18 8.92
CA SER A 32 -2.81 -4.57 8.71
C SER A 32 -3.12 -3.46 9.72
N THR A 33 -3.92 -2.48 9.30
CA THR A 33 -4.50 -1.52 10.23
C THR A 33 -5.74 -2.11 10.90
N GLY A 34 -6.11 -1.57 12.07
CA GLY A 34 -7.49 -1.68 12.55
C GLY A 34 -8.47 -0.95 11.62
N THR A 35 -9.75 -0.94 11.98
CA THR A 35 -10.76 -0.14 11.28
C THR A 35 -10.60 1.34 11.62
N LEU A 36 -10.26 2.14 10.61
CA LEU A 36 -10.06 3.58 10.72
C LEU A 36 -11.27 4.33 10.17
N THR A 37 -11.77 5.31 10.91
CA THR A 37 -12.85 6.18 10.45
C THR A 37 -12.27 7.45 9.82
N TYR A 38 -12.58 7.69 8.55
CA TYR A 38 -12.29 8.92 7.84
C TYR A 38 -13.58 9.71 7.59
N SER A 39 -13.48 11.03 7.59
CA SER A 39 -14.56 11.93 7.19
C SER A 39 -14.32 12.36 5.75
N CYS A 40 -15.11 11.83 4.82
CA CYS A 40 -15.01 12.05 3.39
C CYS A 40 -16.09 13.03 2.91
N ASN A 41 -15.71 14.09 2.20
CA ASN A 41 -16.68 15.03 1.65
C ASN A 41 -17.23 14.52 0.31
N LEU A 42 -18.40 13.86 0.33
CA LEU A 42 -19.03 13.34 -0.87
C LEU A 42 -19.84 14.46 -1.58
N PRO A 43 -19.61 14.71 -2.88
CA PRO A 43 -20.41 15.66 -3.65
C PRO A 43 -21.91 15.37 -3.53
N GLY A 44 -22.70 16.39 -3.16
CA GLY A 44 -24.16 16.28 -3.02
C GLY A 44 -24.67 15.68 -1.69
N VAL A 45 -23.82 15.06 -0.88
CA VAL A 45 -24.18 14.51 0.45
C VAL A 45 -23.51 15.27 1.60
N GLY A 46 -22.33 15.86 1.35
CA GLY A 46 -21.48 16.46 2.36
C GLY A 46 -20.57 15.45 3.04
N ALA A 47 -20.09 15.80 4.24
CA ALA A 47 -19.17 14.96 5.01
C ALA A 47 -19.85 13.67 5.50
N GLN A 48 -19.33 12.52 5.08
CA GLN A 48 -19.78 11.19 5.48
C GLN A 48 -18.64 10.39 6.12
N PRO A 49 -18.93 9.61 7.18
CA PRO A 49 -17.97 8.66 7.71
C PRO A 49 -17.77 7.51 6.71
N VAL A 50 -16.51 7.22 6.40
CA VAL A 50 -16.07 6.05 5.64
C VAL A 50 -15.11 5.26 6.53
N TYR A 51 -15.37 3.97 6.67
CA TYR A 51 -14.52 3.08 7.45
C TYR A 51 -13.51 2.42 6.53
N VAL A 52 -12.23 2.52 6.86
CA VAL A 52 -11.11 2.06 6.02
C VAL A 52 -10.29 1.04 6.78
N THR A 53 -9.95 -0.05 6.11
CA THR A 53 -8.87 -0.96 6.53
C THR A 53 -7.88 -1.08 5.38
N MET A 54 -6.59 -1.23 5.69
CA MET A 54 -5.55 -1.51 4.72
C MET A 54 -4.61 -2.58 5.27
N SER A 55 -4.05 -3.40 4.38
CA SER A 55 -2.97 -4.31 4.68
C SER A 55 -1.91 -4.30 3.59
N PHE A 56 -0.72 -4.83 3.91
CA PHE A 56 0.36 -5.06 2.98
C PHE A 56 1.20 -6.26 3.42
N ASP A 57 1.91 -6.85 2.47
CA ASP A 57 2.92 -7.87 2.68
C ASP A 57 4.30 -7.23 2.91
N GLY A 58 4.94 -7.59 4.01
CA GLY A 58 6.25 -7.10 4.42
C GLY A 58 7.13 -8.18 5.03
N PRO A 59 8.36 -7.85 5.45
CA PRO A 59 9.24 -8.82 6.10
C PRO A 59 8.90 -8.99 7.59
N ASP A 60 9.09 -10.20 8.11
CA ASP A 60 8.97 -10.50 9.55
C ASP A 60 9.96 -9.70 10.41
N SER A 61 11.12 -9.32 9.85
CA SER A 61 12.13 -8.45 10.46
C SER A 61 13.08 -7.92 9.39
N VAL A 62 13.81 -6.86 9.70
CA VAL A 62 14.79 -6.25 8.79
C VAL A 62 16.06 -5.90 9.60
N PRO A 63 17.28 -6.20 9.09
CA PRO A 63 18.48 -5.77 9.80
C PRO A 63 18.58 -4.24 9.82
N SER A 64 19.25 -3.68 10.83
CA SER A 64 19.59 -2.27 10.90
C SER A 64 20.32 -1.81 9.63
N GLY A 65 19.84 -0.75 8.99
CA GLY A 65 20.33 -0.28 7.68
C GLY A 65 19.92 -1.15 6.49
N GLY A 66 19.20 -2.25 6.70
CA GLY A 66 18.63 -3.08 5.65
C GLY A 66 17.44 -2.40 4.96
N SER A 67 17.12 -2.82 3.74
CA SER A 67 16.01 -2.27 2.97
C SER A 67 14.84 -3.24 2.87
N PHE A 68 13.62 -2.71 2.80
CA PHE A 68 12.41 -3.47 2.50
C PHE A 68 11.42 -2.62 1.68
N THR A 69 10.63 -3.28 0.84
CA THR A 69 9.56 -2.64 0.06
C THR A 69 8.25 -3.33 0.40
N PRO A 70 7.30 -2.64 1.06
CA PRO A 70 5.94 -3.15 1.22
C PRO A 70 5.31 -3.43 -0.15
N ALA A 71 4.58 -4.53 -0.26
CA ALA A 71 3.92 -4.93 -1.50
C ALA A 71 2.55 -5.54 -1.18
N GLY A 72 1.78 -5.90 -2.21
CA GLY A 72 0.54 -6.64 -2.02
C GLY A 72 -0.51 -5.83 -1.26
N PHE A 73 -0.55 -4.51 -1.46
CA PHE A 73 -1.48 -3.69 -0.70
C PHE A 73 -2.92 -4.09 -1.01
N THR A 74 -3.69 -4.36 0.04
CA THR A 74 -5.13 -4.57 -0.04
C THR A 74 -5.84 -3.64 0.91
N GLY A 75 -7.13 -3.42 0.69
CA GLY A 75 -7.90 -2.55 1.57
C GLY A 75 -9.38 -2.67 1.35
N SER A 76 -10.14 -2.07 2.26
CA SER A 76 -11.58 -1.98 2.12
C SER A 76 -12.08 -0.61 2.57
N MET A 77 -13.18 -0.19 1.98
CA MET A 77 -13.92 1.01 2.36
C MET A 77 -15.37 0.65 2.59
N THR A 78 -15.89 0.97 3.77
CA THR A 78 -17.29 0.76 4.10
C THR A 78 -18.03 2.08 4.18
N PHE A 79 -19.05 2.22 3.33
CA PHE A 79 -19.95 3.35 3.26
C PHE A 79 -21.19 3.11 4.13
N ASN A 80 -21.63 4.15 4.82
CA ASN A 80 -22.85 4.11 5.64
C ASN A 80 -24.14 4.11 4.79
N ALA A 81 -25.28 3.94 5.44
CA ALA A 81 -26.58 3.92 4.77
C ALA A 81 -26.92 5.22 4.01
N ALA A 82 -26.49 6.39 4.50
CA ALA A 82 -26.76 7.67 3.85
C ALA A 82 -26.03 7.81 2.51
N ALA A 83 -24.74 7.46 2.47
CA ALA A 83 -23.97 7.42 1.23
C ALA A 83 -24.53 6.38 0.26
N VAL A 84 -24.90 5.19 0.75
CA VAL A 84 -25.51 4.12 -0.08
C VAL A 84 -26.85 4.55 -0.68
N ALA A 85 -27.71 5.19 0.09
CA ALA A 85 -28.99 5.69 -0.40
C ALA A 85 -28.79 6.72 -1.52
N PHE A 86 -27.81 7.62 -1.37
CA PHE A 86 -27.46 8.59 -2.42
C PHE A 86 -26.91 7.90 -3.68
N PHE A 87 -26.00 6.94 -3.53
CA PHE A 87 -25.48 6.18 -4.67
C PHE A 87 -26.61 5.49 -5.43
N ASN A 88 -27.50 4.79 -4.73
CA ASN A 88 -28.62 4.09 -5.35
C ASN A 88 -29.65 5.03 -5.99
N ALA A 89 -29.76 6.28 -5.54
CA ALA A 89 -30.70 7.25 -6.11
C ALA A 89 -30.32 7.70 -7.53
N GLY A 90 -29.02 7.80 -7.84
CA GLY A 90 -28.54 8.38 -9.10
C GLY A 90 -27.68 7.45 -9.97
N PHE A 91 -27.10 6.41 -9.38
CA PHE A 91 -26.00 5.67 -9.99
C PHE A 91 -26.26 4.16 -10.00
N ASP A 92 -25.68 3.47 -10.98
CA ASP A 92 -25.81 2.03 -11.14
C ASP A 92 -24.47 1.28 -11.10
N ARG A 93 -23.33 1.99 -11.16
CA ARG A 93 -21.98 1.42 -11.01
C ARG A 93 -21.04 2.41 -10.34
N ILE A 94 -20.04 1.88 -9.65
CA ILE A 94 -18.93 2.66 -9.08
C ILE A 94 -17.60 1.99 -9.42
N ARG A 95 -16.58 2.77 -9.73
CA ARG A 95 -15.19 2.33 -9.86
C ARG A 95 -14.26 3.45 -9.39
N GLY A 96 -12.95 3.23 -9.43
CA GLY A 96 -12.00 4.31 -9.23
C GLY A 96 -10.71 3.85 -8.57
N GLY A 97 -10.21 4.65 -7.63
CA GLY A 97 -9.03 4.36 -6.86
C GLY A 97 -8.87 5.19 -5.60
N LEU A 98 -7.84 4.84 -4.83
CA LEU A 98 -7.41 5.49 -3.60
C LEU A 98 -5.93 5.82 -3.71
N ALA A 99 -5.56 7.06 -3.40
CA ALA A 99 -4.19 7.42 -3.05
C ALA A 99 -4.09 7.55 -1.53
N ALA A 100 -3.28 6.68 -0.93
CA ALA A 100 -3.09 6.59 0.51
C ALA A 100 -1.62 6.93 0.87
N PRO A 101 -1.37 8.00 1.63
CA PRO A 101 -0.03 8.27 2.13
C PRO A 101 0.33 7.22 3.18
N ILE A 102 1.53 6.70 3.11
CA ILE A 102 2.13 5.81 4.11
C ILE A 102 3.26 6.58 4.78
N THR A 103 3.15 6.67 6.10
CA THR A 103 4.17 7.26 6.97
C THR A 103 4.85 6.16 7.76
N GLY A 104 6.02 6.45 8.31
CA GLY A 104 6.80 5.47 9.04
C GLY A 104 7.76 6.11 10.02
N THR A 105 8.11 5.36 11.05
CA THR A 105 9.08 5.73 12.08
C THR A 105 10.21 4.71 12.11
N ASN A 106 11.42 5.15 12.45
CA ASN A 106 12.64 4.33 12.40
C ASN A 106 12.91 3.74 10.98
N VAL A 107 12.58 4.51 9.94
CA VAL A 107 12.83 4.19 8.53
C VAL A 107 13.23 5.44 7.74
N LEU A 108 13.98 5.25 6.64
CA LEU A 108 14.39 6.26 5.67
C LEU A 108 13.99 5.84 4.25
N PRO A 109 13.83 6.76 3.27
CA PRO A 109 13.84 8.21 3.43
C PRO A 109 12.65 8.70 4.29
N PRO A 110 12.71 9.94 4.83
CA PRO A 110 11.64 10.52 5.65
C PRO A 110 10.27 10.45 4.95
N PRO A 111 9.16 10.33 5.71
CA PRO A 111 8.29 9.19 5.48
C PRO A 111 6.97 9.59 4.83
N VAL A 112 6.99 9.85 3.54
CA VAL A 112 5.75 9.89 2.76
C VAL A 112 5.96 9.11 1.47
N SER A 113 5.60 7.83 1.50
CA SER A 113 5.27 7.09 0.28
C SER A 113 3.78 7.27 0.00
N THR A 114 3.35 7.17 -1.24
CA THR A 114 1.92 7.10 -1.57
C THR A 114 1.67 5.80 -2.30
N VAL A 115 0.84 4.95 -1.71
CA VAL A 115 0.32 3.78 -2.41
C VAL A 115 -0.91 4.20 -3.18
N THR A 116 -0.99 3.79 -4.45
CA THR A 116 -2.19 3.93 -5.26
C THR A 116 -2.88 2.58 -5.35
N MET A 117 -4.17 2.57 -5.06
CA MET A 117 -5.01 1.38 -5.11
C MET A 117 -6.13 1.59 -6.12
N LYS A 118 -6.56 0.50 -6.72
CA LYS A 118 -7.68 0.45 -7.65
C LYS A 118 -8.92 -0.10 -6.95
N LEU A 119 -10.05 0.56 -7.19
CA LEU A 119 -11.38 0.04 -6.94
C LEU A 119 -11.90 -0.56 -8.26
N PRO A 120 -12.00 -1.89 -8.38
CA PRO A 120 -12.67 -2.52 -9.51
C PRO A 120 -14.10 -2.00 -9.68
N GLU A 121 -14.65 -2.16 -10.88
CA GLU A 121 -16.03 -1.78 -11.14
C GLU A 121 -16.99 -2.66 -10.33
N VAL A 122 -17.82 -2.02 -9.50
CA VAL A 122 -18.85 -2.66 -8.69
C VAL A 122 -20.23 -2.27 -9.24
N PRO A 123 -21.03 -3.24 -9.72
CA PRO A 123 -22.39 -2.98 -10.13
C PRO A 123 -23.31 -2.80 -8.92
N GLY A 124 -24.29 -1.90 -9.06
CA GLY A 124 -25.41 -1.76 -8.12
C GLY A 124 -26.56 -2.73 -8.42
N PRO A 125 -27.63 -2.69 -7.61
CA PRO A 125 -27.82 -1.80 -6.46
C PRO A 125 -26.90 -2.14 -5.29
N PHE A 126 -26.48 -1.12 -4.53
CA PHE A 126 -25.62 -1.29 -3.37
C PHE A 126 -26.47 -1.59 -2.12
N VAL A 127 -26.07 -2.58 -1.32
CA VAL A 127 -26.73 -2.91 -0.04
C VAL A 127 -25.99 -2.20 1.09
N ALA A 128 -26.71 -1.60 2.03
CA ALA A 128 -26.12 -0.92 3.17
C ALA A 128 -25.84 -1.89 4.34
N PRO A 129 -24.67 -1.81 5.01
CA PRO A 129 -23.51 -1.01 4.63
C PRO A 129 -22.83 -1.59 3.39
N PHE A 130 -22.32 -0.71 2.52
CA PHE A 130 -21.64 -1.12 1.30
C PHE A 130 -20.13 -1.14 1.50
N THR A 131 -19.50 -2.30 1.33
CA THR A 131 -18.04 -2.45 1.40
C THR A 131 -17.45 -2.61 0.00
N ALA A 132 -16.57 -1.70 -0.37
CA ALA A 132 -15.78 -1.73 -1.59
C ALA A 132 -14.37 -2.24 -1.26
N HIS A 133 -13.89 -3.22 -2.03
CA HIS A 133 -12.55 -3.77 -1.87
C HIS A 133 -11.57 -3.10 -2.84
N LEU A 134 -10.40 -2.77 -2.31
CA LEU A 134 -9.31 -2.12 -3.01
C LEU A 134 -8.16 -3.12 -3.18
N VAL A 135 -7.55 -3.09 -4.36
CA VAL A 135 -6.33 -3.84 -4.67
C VAL A 135 -5.25 -2.86 -5.09
N GLU A 136 -4.00 -3.16 -4.82
CA GLU A 136 -2.87 -2.36 -5.29
C GLU A 136 -2.96 -2.12 -6.81
N ASP A 137 -2.78 -0.87 -7.23
CA ASP A 137 -2.67 -0.56 -8.65
C ASP A 137 -1.32 -1.10 -9.16
N PRO A 138 -1.26 -1.83 -10.29
CA PRO A 138 0.01 -2.26 -10.87
C PRO A 138 1.00 -1.12 -11.16
N GLY A 139 0.52 0.12 -11.31
CA GLY A 139 1.34 1.33 -11.44
C GLY A 139 1.74 2.00 -10.12
N SER A 140 1.38 1.41 -8.97
CA SER A 140 1.71 1.93 -7.64
C SER A 140 3.22 1.94 -7.42
N ALA A 141 3.76 3.12 -7.07
CA ALA A 141 5.17 3.33 -6.81
C ALA A 141 5.42 3.45 -5.31
N VAL A 142 5.25 2.35 -4.58
CA VAL A 142 5.56 2.33 -3.15
C VAL A 142 7.08 2.37 -2.98
N LEU A 143 7.57 3.35 -2.20
CA LEU A 143 9.00 3.51 -1.95
C LEU A 143 9.57 2.32 -1.17
N THR A 144 10.81 1.95 -1.52
CA THR A 144 11.67 1.12 -0.68
C THR A 144 12.09 1.92 0.55
N PHE A 145 11.94 1.33 1.73
CA PHE A 145 12.40 1.88 3.00
C PHE A 145 13.72 1.25 3.42
N THR A 146 14.55 2.02 4.10
CA THR A 146 15.75 1.58 4.83
C THR A 146 15.46 1.64 6.32
N ALA A 147 15.62 0.52 7.01
CA ALA A 147 15.44 0.42 8.45
C ALA A 147 16.50 1.24 9.21
N GLY A 148 16.08 1.90 10.29
CA GLY A 148 16.96 2.66 11.16
C GLY A 148 17.73 1.78 12.14
N SER A 149 17.86 2.23 13.39
CA SER A 149 18.59 1.53 14.46
C SER A 149 17.80 0.31 14.99
N PRO A 150 18.46 -0.65 15.67
CA PRO A 150 17.79 -1.77 16.31
C PRO A 150 16.61 -1.33 17.20
N GLY A 151 15.50 -2.07 17.12
CA GLY A 151 14.22 -1.67 17.71
C GLY A 151 13.03 -2.11 16.85
N THR A 152 12.12 -1.19 16.54
CA THR A 152 10.96 -1.45 15.67
C THR A 152 10.80 -0.37 14.61
N ALA A 153 10.65 -0.78 13.36
CA ALA A 153 10.13 0.03 12.27
C ALA A 153 8.61 -0.10 12.26
N THR A 154 7.91 1.04 12.20
CA THR A 154 6.46 1.06 12.18
C THR A 154 6.00 1.86 10.99
N LEU A 155 5.10 1.31 10.19
CA LEU A 155 4.38 2.04 9.16
C LEU A 155 2.99 2.40 9.66
N ALA A 156 2.44 3.50 9.17
CA ALA A 156 1.12 3.99 9.54
C ALA A 156 0.41 4.65 8.36
N LEU A 157 -0.91 4.47 8.30
CA LEU A 157 -1.74 5.12 7.30
C LEU A 157 -1.83 6.63 7.58
N GLY A 158 -1.47 7.41 6.57
CA GLY A 158 -1.40 8.86 6.63
C GLY A 158 -2.75 9.56 6.50
N THR A 159 -2.67 10.89 6.32
CA THR A 159 -3.82 11.75 6.03
C THR A 159 -3.33 12.97 5.23
N PRO A 160 -4.13 13.52 4.29
CA PRO A 160 -5.45 13.06 3.85
C PRO A 160 -5.38 11.79 2.99
N LEU A 161 -6.47 11.02 2.95
CA LEU A 161 -6.71 10.07 1.86
C LEU A 161 -7.37 10.82 0.70
N SER A 162 -7.03 10.45 -0.53
CA SER A 162 -7.65 11.00 -1.74
C SER A 162 -8.25 9.88 -2.57
N PHE A 163 -9.57 9.87 -2.69
CA PHE A 163 -10.25 8.97 -3.62
C PHE A 163 -10.51 9.66 -4.95
N THR A 164 -10.27 8.93 -6.02
CA THR A 164 -10.70 9.28 -7.37
C THR A 164 -11.76 8.26 -7.76
N LEU A 165 -13.03 8.61 -7.55
CA LEU A 165 -14.16 7.74 -7.84
C LEU A 165 -14.76 8.11 -9.20
N GLU A 166 -15.29 7.13 -9.91
CA GLU A 166 -16.16 7.36 -11.06
C GLU A 166 -17.47 6.64 -10.79
N LEU A 167 -18.58 7.38 -10.82
CA LEU A 167 -19.91 6.82 -10.66
C LEU A 167 -20.63 6.87 -12.00
N ARG A 168 -21.19 5.74 -12.42
CA ARG A 168 -21.99 5.68 -13.64
C ARG A 168 -23.42 6.04 -13.33
N ASN A 169 -23.93 7.09 -13.96
CA ASN A 169 -25.34 7.41 -13.86
C ASN A 169 -26.18 6.37 -14.59
N ARG A 170 -27.47 6.29 -14.26
CA ARG A 170 -28.39 5.32 -14.91
C ARG A 170 -28.57 5.54 -16.43
N ASN A 171 -28.16 6.70 -16.94
CA ASN A 171 -28.14 7.00 -18.37
C ASN A 171 -26.85 6.50 -19.06
N GLY A 172 -25.95 5.85 -18.32
CA GLY A 172 -24.73 5.20 -18.82
C GLY A 172 -23.47 6.07 -18.81
N ALA A 173 -23.55 7.34 -18.43
CA ALA A 173 -22.39 8.24 -18.40
C ALA A 173 -21.63 8.15 -17.07
N TRP A 174 -20.30 8.12 -17.15
CA TRP A 174 -19.41 8.16 -16.00
C TRP A 174 -19.19 9.60 -15.51
N MET A 175 -19.29 9.80 -14.20
CA MET A 175 -19.09 11.08 -13.53
C MET A 175 -17.86 10.97 -12.60
N PRO A 176 -16.77 11.71 -12.88
CA PRO A 176 -15.55 11.65 -12.09
C PRO A 176 -15.66 12.52 -10.84
N TRP A 177 -15.33 11.96 -9.68
CA TRP A 177 -15.35 12.61 -8.38
C TRP A 177 -13.98 12.51 -7.71
N GLN A 178 -13.49 13.66 -7.23
CA GLN A 178 -12.36 13.73 -6.32
C GLN A 178 -12.90 13.87 -4.90
N VAL A 179 -12.62 12.92 -4.03
CA VAL A 179 -13.10 12.91 -2.65
C VAL A 179 -11.90 12.93 -1.70
N ALA A 180 -11.67 14.06 -1.05
CA ALA A 180 -10.68 14.18 0.02
C ALA A 180 -11.28 13.70 1.34
N CYS A 181 -10.51 12.91 2.09
CA CYS A 181 -10.91 12.39 3.38
C CYS A 181 -9.87 12.68 4.46
N ALA A 182 -10.31 13.37 5.50
CA ALA A 182 -9.50 13.61 6.70
C ALA A 182 -9.74 12.50 7.71
N VAL A 183 -8.73 12.15 8.51
CA VAL A 183 -8.94 11.24 9.64
C VAL A 183 -9.96 11.85 10.59
N ARG A 184 -10.96 11.07 11.01
CA ARG A 184 -11.92 11.54 12.01
C ARG A 184 -11.22 11.65 13.36
N VAL A 185 -11.33 12.81 14.00
CA VAL A 185 -10.82 13.00 15.37
C VAL A 185 -11.70 12.20 16.33
N THR A 186 -11.08 11.34 17.12
CA THR A 186 -11.72 10.53 18.17
C THR A 186 -11.00 10.73 19.50
N ASN A 187 -11.66 10.36 20.60
CA ASN A 187 -11.05 10.33 21.92
C ASN A 187 -11.32 8.95 22.58
N PRO A 188 -10.30 8.08 22.73
CA PRO A 188 -8.89 8.29 22.38
C PRO A 188 -8.65 8.38 20.86
N PRO A 189 -7.53 8.96 20.39
CA PRO A 189 -7.16 8.99 18.98
C PRO A 189 -7.08 7.58 18.37
N GLN A 190 -7.52 7.44 17.11
CA GLN A 190 -7.47 6.16 16.40
C GLN A 190 -6.02 5.75 16.13
N ASN A 191 -5.69 4.48 16.38
CA ASN A 191 -4.38 3.94 16.04
C ASN A 191 -4.31 3.61 14.54
N ARG A 192 -3.44 4.30 13.80
CA ARG A 192 -3.25 4.15 12.35
C ARG A 192 -2.07 3.28 11.96
N THR A 193 -1.34 2.74 12.93
CA THR A 193 -0.18 1.88 12.65
C THR A 193 -0.63 0.56 12.05
N PHE A 194 0.11 0.07 11.07
CA PHE A 194 0.00 -1.31 10.64
C PHE A 194 0.60 -2.21 11.72
N ALA A 195 -0.05 -3.35 11.97
CA ALA A 195 0.35 -4.34 12.96
C ALA A 195 0.44 -5.73 12.30
N PRO A 196 1.41 -6.58 12.68
CA PRO A 196 2.48 -6.31 13.66
C PRO A 196 3.46 -5.22 13.17
N ALA A 197 4.23 -4.61 14.07
CA ALA A 197 5.36 -3.75 13.67
C ALA A 197 6.52 -4.62 13.18
N ILE A 198 7.42 -4.06 12.36
CA ILE A 198 8.57 -4.77 11.80
C ILE A 198 9.76 -4.61 12.77
N PRO A 199 10.26 -5.67 13.42
CA PRO A 199 11.48 -5.61 14.23
C PRO A 199 12.69 -5.22 13.38
N VAL A 200 13.55 -4.37 13.95
CA VAL A 200 14.85 -4.02 13.39
C VAL A 200 15.94 -4.72 14.19
N THR A 201 16.68 -5.61 13.52
CA THR A 201 17.67 -6.53 14.14
C THR A 201 19.12 -6.12 13.94
#